data_AF-A0A515A1Z3-F1
#
_entry.id   AF-A0A515A1Z3-F1
#
_cell.length_a   1.000
_cell.length_b   1.000
_cell.length_c   1.000
_cell.angle_alpha   90.00
_cell.angle_beta   90.00
_cell.angle_gamma   90.00
#
_symmetry.space_group_name_H-M   'P 1'
#
loop_
_entity.id
_entity.type
_entity.pdbx_description
1 polymer ?
#
loop_
_entity_poly.entity_id
_entity_poly.type
_entity_poly.pdbx_seq_one_letter_code
_entity_poly.pdbx_strand_id
1 'polypeptide(L)'
;MKISVESELLATLQATLEATRLELKNQRKAAKGNDPFTLDEAASYLRVARSTLHQYVKKGELTPSEYGSRVWLLRSELDGFLARHRRQVVR
;
A
#
# COMPACT_ATOMS: atom_id res chain seq x y z
N MET A 1 -37.94 16.39 29.59
CA MET A 1 -36.74 17.04 29.02
C MET A 1 -35.45 16.20 29.08
N LYS A 2 -35.38 15.09 29.85
CA LYS A 2 -34.17 14.24 29.93
C LYS A 2 -33.91 13.34 28.71
N ILE A 3 -34.96 12.90 28.01
CA ILE A 3 -34.88 11.93 26.90
C ILE A 3 -34.21 12.53 25.63
N SER A 4 -34.32 13.85 25.40
CA SER A 4 -33.74 14.51 24.21
C SER A 4 -32.22 14.52 24.26
N VAL A 5 -31.65 14.85 25.43
CA VAL A 5 -30.19 15.00 25.61
C VAL A 5 -29.48 13.67 25.44
N GLU A 6 -30.05 12.57 25.93
CA GLU A 6 -29.49 11.22 25.70
C GLU A 6 -29.54 10.85 24.22
N SER A 7 -30.63 11.17 23.51
CA SER A 7 -30.73 10.86 22.07
C SER A 7 -29.73 11.64 21.22
N GLU A 8 -29.51 12.92 21.54
CA GLU A 8 -28.51 13.77 20.88
C GLU A 8 -27.09 13.29 21.17
N LEU A 9 -26.81 12.87 22.41
CA LEU A 9 -25.53 12.31 22.80
C LEU A 9 -25.25 10.96 22.12
N LEU A 10 -26.27 10.11 21.97
CA LEU A 10 -26.13 8.86 21.23
C LEU A 10 -25.87 9.10 19.73
N ALA A 11 -26.56 10.06 19.12
CA ALA A 11 -26.37 10.41 17.71
C ALA A 11 -24.96 10.96 17.45
N THR A 12 -24.46 11.84 18.32
CA THR A 12 -23.11 12.41 18.24
C THR A 12 -22.02 11.35 18.46
N LEU A 13 -22.22 10.43 19.41
CA LEU A 13 -21.31 9.29 19.60
C LEU A 13 -21.27 8.37 18.38
N GLN A 14 -22.43 8.04 17.80
CA GLN A 14 -22.51 7.23 16.58
C GLN A 14 -21.79 7.90 15.41
N ALA A 15 -22.01 9.20 15.20
CA ALA A 15 -21.34 9.96 14.14
C ALA A 15 -19.81 9.97 14.33
N THR A 16 -19.33 10.11 15.58
CA THR A 16 -17.89 10.11 15.89
C THR A 16 -17.27 8.73 15.66
N LEU A 17 -17.98 7.65 16.00
CA LEU A 17 -17.55 6.27 15.74
C LEU A 17 -17.50 5.94 14.24
N GLU A 18 -18.48 6.41 13.47
CA GLU A 18 -18.51 6.25 12.01
C GLU A 18 -17.32 6.98 11.35
N ALA A 19 -17.07 8.23 11.75
CA ALA A 19 -15.96 9.03 11.24
C ALA A 19 -14.60 8.38 11.53
N THR A 20 -14.37 7.97 12.78
CA THR A 20 -13.13 7.28 13.18
C THR A 20 -12.94 5.95 12.46
N ARG A 21 -14.01 5.16 12.27
CA ARG A 21 -13.94 3.92 11.46
C ARG A 21 -13.51 4.20 10.02
N LEU A 22 -14.06 5.23 9.40
CA LEU A 22 -13.72 5.61 8.03
C LEU A 22 -12.27 6.06 7.93
N GLU A 23 -11.80 6.85 8.89
CA GLU A 23 -10.42 7.32 8.95
C GLU A 23 -9.43 6.16 9.10
N LEU A 24 -9.68 5.24 10.03
CA LEU A 24 -8.86 4.04 10.21
C LEU A 24 -8.83 3.17 8.95
N LYS A 25 -9.96 3.03 8.24
CA LYS A 25 -10.03 2.30 6.97
C LYS A 25 -9.16 2.95 5.90
N ASN A 26 -9.15 4.28 5.81
CA ASN A 26 -8.34 5.01 4.85
C ASN A 26 -6.85 4.96 5.21
N GLN A 27 -6.50 5.10 6.49
CA GLN A 27 -5.12 4.95 6.99
C GLN A 27 -4.58 3.55 6.69
N ARG A 28 -5.38 2.49 6.91
CA ARG A 28 -5.00 1.12 6.55
C ARG A 28 -4.77 0.92 5.05
N LYS A 29 -5.58 1.55 4.20
CA LYS A 29 -5.37 1.52 2.75
C LYS A 29 -4.07 2.23 2.35
N ALA A 30 -3.77 3.37 2.97
CA ALA A 30 -2.53 4.10 2.72
C ALA A 30 -1.29 3.31 3.22
N ALA A 31 -1.37 2.71 4.40
CA ALA A 31 -0.29 1.90 4.97
C ALA A 31 0.07 0.69 4.10
N LYS A 32 -0.93 0.04 3.49
CA LYS A 32 -0.72 -1.14 2.61
C LYS A 32 0.10 -0.83 1.33
N GLY A 33 0.20 0.44 0.94
CA GLY A 33 1.07 0.86 -0.16
C GLY A 33 2.55 0.98 0.24
N ASN A 34 2.82 1.06 1.55
CA ASN A 34 4.14 1.35 2.10
C ASN A 34 4.84 0.12 2.69
N ASP A 35 4.26 -1.07 2.54
CA ASP A 35 4.88 -2.31 2.98
C ASP A 35 6.19 -2.52 2.18
N PRO A 36 7.35 -2.54 2.85
CA PRO A 36 8.63 -2.74 2.18
C PRO A 36 8.84 -4.23 1.92
N PHE A 37 9.14 -4.57 0.66
CA PHE A 37 9.50 -5.90 0.22
C PHE A 37 11.01 -6.04 0.17
N THR A 38 11.54 -7.16 0.61
CA THR A 38 12.92 -7.54 0.29
C THR A 38 13.07 -7.83 -1.20
N LEU A 39 14.31 -7.86 -1.71
CA LEU A 39 14.60 -8.26 -3.10
C LEU A 39 13.98 -9.62 -3.49
N ASP A 40 13.99 -10.59 -2.58
CA ASP A 40 13.46 -11.95 -2.84
C ASP A 40 11.93 -11.96 -2.85
N GLU A 41 11.29 -11.22 -1.96
CA GLU A 41 9.84 -11.06 -1.95
C GLU A 41 9.35 -10.26 -3.17
N ALA A 42 10.09 -9.22 -3.57
CA ALA A 42 9.79 -8.45 -4.77
C ALA A 42 9.92 -9.29 -6.05
N ALA A 43 10.93 -10.18 -6.13
CA ALA A 43 11.10 -11.09 -7.26
C ALA A 43 9.93 -12.09 -7.34
N SER A 44 9.52 -12.61 -6.18
CA SER A 44 8.35 -13.48 -6.06
C SER A 44 7.05 -12.77 -6.45
N TYR A 45 6.90 -11.50 -6.04
CA TYR A 45 5.75 -10.66 -6.35
C TYR A 45 5.61 -10.40 -7.85
N LEU A 46 6.70 -10.04 -8.51
CA LEU A 46 6.76 -9.79 -9.95
C LEU A 46 6.81 -11.08 -10.80
N ARG A 47 6.96 -12.25 -10.17
CA ARG A 47 7.19 -13.56 -10.83
C ARG A 47 8.36 -13.55 -11.81
N VAL A 48 9.46 -12.91 -11.42
CA VAL A 48 10.70 -12.82 -12.21
C VAL A 48 11.86 -13.42 -11.44
N ALA A 49 12.94 -13.75 -12.14
CA ALA A 49 14.18 -14.14 -11.50
C ALA A 49 14.82 -12.93 -10.78
N ARG A 50 15.53 -13.20 -9.68
CA ARG A 50 16.27 -12.18 -8.92
C ARG A 50 17.27 -11.40 -9.78
N SER A 51 17.92 -12.07 -10.75
CA SER A 51 18.82 -11.44 -11.72
C SER A 51 18.12 -10.41 -12.61
N THR A 52 16.90 -10.73 -13.07
CA THR A 52 16.05 -9.83 -13.85
C THR A 52 15.66 -8.61 -13.02
N LEU A 53 15.32 -8.83 -11.75
CA LEU A 53 14.97 -7.74 -10.83
C LEU A 53 16.16 -6.80 -10.56
N HIS A 54 17.38 -7.33 -10.39
CA HIS A 54 18.60 -6.52 -10.35
C HIS A 54 18.81 -5.70 -11.62
N GLN A 55 18.45 -6.25 -12.79
CA GLN A 55 18.55 -5.52 -14.05
C GLN A 55 17.58 -4.34 -14.11
N TYR A 56 16.34 -4.50 -13.62
CA TYR A 56 15.36 -3.41 -13.53
C TYR A 56 15.83 -2.28 -12.61
N VAL A 57 16.41 -2.64 -11.46
CA VAL A 57 17.03 -1.67 -10.54
C VAL A 57 18.21 -0.96 -11.23
N LYS A 58 19.10 -1.68 -11.90
CA LYS A 58 20.24 -1.10 -12.63
C LYS A 58 19.83 -0.17 -13.76
N LYS A 59 18.71 -0.46 -14.42
CA LYS A 59 18.14 0.39 -15.48
C LYS A 59 17.38 1.62 -14.94
N GLY A 60 17.17 1.70 -13.63
CA GLY A 60 16.37 2.76 -13.01
C GLY A 60 14.86 2.59 -13.21
N GLU A 61 14.40 1.41 -13.61
CA GLU A 61 12.96 1.11 -13.79
C GLU A 61 12.26 0.87 -12.44
N LEU A 62 13.04 0.45 -11.43
CA LEU A 62 12.61 0.28 -10.04
C LEU A 62 13.53 1.10 -9.12
N THR A 63 12.94 1.84 -8.19
CA THR A 63 13.68 2.64 -7.20
C THR A 63 13.85 1.86 -5.90
N PRO A 64 15.07 1.38 -5.58
CA PRO A 64 15.35 0.75 -4.30
C PRO A 64 15.36 1.77 -3.17
N SER A 65 14.85 1.36 -2.00
CA SER A 65 15.04 2.04 -0.74
C SER A 65 16.07 1.26 0.08
N GLU A 66 17.21 1.89 0.36
CA GLU A 66 18.25 1.30 1.20
C GLU A 66 17.94 1.59 2.67
N TYR A 67 17.80 0.53 3.47
CA TYR A 67 17.66 0.63 4.92
C TYR A 67 18.77 -0.20 5.56
N GLY A 68 19.86 0.48 5.94
CA GLY A 68 21.08 -0.14 6.43
C GLY A 68 21.81 -0.92 5.33
N SER A 69 22.12 -2.20 5.58
CA SER A 69 22.79 -3.09 4.62
C SER A 69 21.84 -3.84 3.67
N ARG A 70 20.52 -3.62 3.80
CA ARG A 70 19.50 -4.31 3.02
C ARG A 70 18.78 -3.36 2.08
N VAL A 71 18.53 -3.85 0.87
CA VAL A 71 17.76 -3.17 -0.16
C VAL A 71 16.31 -3.62 -0.07
N TRP A 72 15.41 -2.64 -0.03
CA TRP A 72 13.97 -2.82 0.04
C TRP A 72 13.30 -2.17 -1.16
N LEU A 73 12.14 -2.68 -1.55
CA LEU A 73 11.30 -2.16 -2.62
C LEU A 73 9.90 -1.95 -2.08
N LEU A 74 9.35 -0.76 -2.29
CA LEU A 74 8.00 -0.45 -1.83
C LEU A 74 6.98 -1.16 -2.71
N ARG A 75 5.90 -1.66 -2.09
CA ARG A 75 4.79 -2.28 -2.82
C ARG A 75 4.21 -1.35 -3.90
N SER A 76 4.07 -0.06 -3.56
CA SER A 76 3.57 0.96 -4.50
C SER A 76 4.45 1.09 -5.76
N GLU A 77 5.76 0.97 -5.62
CA GLU A 77 6.69 1.01 -6.75
C GLU A 77 6.53 -0.23 -7.65
N LEU A 78 6.40 -1.42 -7.05
CA LEU A 78 6.16 -2.66 -7.79
C LEU A 78 4.82 -2.63 -8.53
N ASP A 79 3.76 -2.15 -7.88
CA ASP A 79 2.44 -1.97 -8.51
C ASP A 79 2.50 -0.94 -9.65
N GLY A 80 3.23 0.16 -9.47
CA GLY A 80 3.48 1.16 -10.50
C GLY A 80 4.27 0.61 -11.68
N PHE A 81 5.29 -0.22 -11.41
CA PHE A 81 6.06 -0.91 -12.45
C PHE A 81 5.16 -1.85 -13.26
N LEU A 82 4.32 -2.65 -12.60
CA LEU A 82 3.35 -3.52 -13.27
C LEU A 82 2.36 -2.71 -14.10
N ALA A 83 1.86 -1.58 -13.60
CA ALA A 83 0.95 -0.72 -14.34
C ALA A 83 1.58 -0.14 -15.62
N ARG A 84 2.86 0.26 -15.57
CA ARG A 84 3.63 0.76 -16.74
C ARG A 84 3.92 -0.35 -17.76
N HIS A 85 4.18 -1.58 -17.30
CA HIS A 85 4.60 -2.71 -18.14
C HIS A 85 3.48 -3.68 -18.51
N ARG A 86 2.25 -3.46 -18.01
CA ARG A 86 1.07 -4.21 -18.44
C ARG A 86 0.79 -3.86 -19.90
N ARG A 87 1.42 -4.58 -20.83
CA ARG A 87 0.86 -4.74 -22.18
C ARG A 87 -0.58 -5.20 -21.97
N GLN A 88 -1.54 -4.45 -22.51
CA GLN A 88 -2.87 -4.98 -22.74
C GLN A 88 -2.69 -6.20 -23.64
N VAL A 89 -2.66 -7.38 -23.03
CA VAL A 89 -2.81 -8.62 -23.78
C VAL A 89 -4.28 -8.65 -24.15
N VAL A 90 -4.60 -8.02 -25.27
CA VAL A 90 -5.86 -8.24 -25.97
C VAL A 90 -5.86 -9.72 -26.36
N ARG A 91 -6.74 -10.49 -25.74
CA ARG A 91 -7.20 -11.78 -26.25
C ARG A 91 -8.70 -11.83 -26.12
#